data_AF-A0A1V3PCY6-F1
#
_entry.id   AF-A0A1V3PCY6-F1
#
_cell.length_a   1.000
_cell.length_b   1.000
_cell.length_c   1.000
_cell.angle_alpha   90.00
_cell.angle_beta   90.00
_cell.angle_gamma   90.00
#
_symmetry.space_group_name_H-M   'P 1'
#
loop_
_entity.id
_entity.type
_entity.pdbx_description
1 polymer ?
#
loop_
_entity_poly.entity_id
_entity_poly.type
_entity_poly.pdbx_seq_one_letter_code
_entity_poly.pdbx_strand_id
1 'polypeptide(L)'
;MIGATLAIGLTCIGTAAIAHTDEQVVELDNGFAVLAIVAHSPAEFARAQREAKMMEAQRLLGLGPLTIVARAIDESPQTVATPAMNEGAVASVPSR
;
A
#
# COMPACT_ATOMS: atom_id res chain seq x y z
N MET A 1 28.22 23.75 -18.16
CA MET A 1 28.19 22.43 -17.51
C MET A 1 27.34 22.58 -16.25
N ILE A 2 26.15 21.96 -16.24
CA ILE A 2 25.21 22.02 -15.10
C ILE A 2 25.60 20.87 -14.17
N GLY A 3 26.14 21.20 -13.00
CA GLY A 3 26.51 20.23 -11.98
C GLY A 3 25.29 19.82 -11.17
N ALA A 4 24.91 18.55 -11.24
CA ALA A 4 23.89 17.97 -10.40
C ALA A 4 24.50 17.68 -9.02
N THR A 5 24.10 18.44 -8.01
CA THR A 5 24.45 18.16 -6.61
C THR A 5 23.46 17.13 -6.07
N LEU A 6 23.88 15.87 -5.99
CA LEU A 6 23.12 14.81 -5.35
C LEU A 6 23.36 14.90 -3.83
N ALA A 7 22.41 15.46 -3.07
CA ALA A 7 22.47 15.47 -1.62
C ALA A 7 21.97 14.12 -1.09
N ILE A 8 22.91 13.22 -0.75
CA ILE A 8 22.60 11.97 -0.05
C ILE A 8 22.46 12.32 1.44
N GLY A 9 21.23 12.56 1.87
CA GLY A 9 20.88 12.82 3.27
C GLY A 9 21.07 11.56 4.11
N LEU A 10 21.84 11.70 5.18
CA LEU A 10 22.21 10.68 6.16
C LEU A 10 20.98 10.05 6.83
N THR A 11 20.79 8.74 6.67
CA THR A 11 19.73 7.97 7.34
C THR A 11 20.18 7.50 8.72
N CYS A 12 19.78 8.22 9.77
CA CYS A 12 19.90 7.75 11.16
C CYS A 12 18.52 7.42 11.71
N ILE A 13 17.91 6.33 11.24
CA ILE A 13 16.78 5.69 11.92
C ILE A 13 17.07 4.19 11.91
N GLY A 14 17.12 3.60 13.11
CA GLY A 14 17.48 2.21 13.34
C GLY A 14 16.79 1.25 12.36
N THR A 15 17.60 0.57 11.57
CA THR A 15 17.19 -0.42 10.57
C THR A 15 16.54 -1.62 11.25
N ALA A 16 15.22 -1.57 11.39
CA ALA A 16 14.42 -2.77 11.17
C ALA A 16 14.37 -2.97 9.65
N ALA A 17 15.30 -3.76 9.12
CA ALA A 17 15.30 -4.17 7.73
C ALA A 17 14.06 -5.03 7.46
N ILE A 18 12.97 -4.39 7.03
CA ILE A 18 11.81 -5.09 6.49
C ILE A 18 12.00 -5.09 4.98
N ALA A 19 12.62 -6.18 4.51
CA ALA A 19 12.89 -6.41 3.10
C ALA A 19 11.59 -6.63 2.31
N HIS A 20 11.58 -6.04 1.11
CA HIS A 20 10.69 -6.25 -0.02
C HIS A 20 9.25 -5.72 0.08
N THR A 21 9.10 -4.43 0.35
CA THR A 21 7.88 -3.69 0.03
C THR A 21 8.26 -2.52 -0.87
N ASP A 22 7.62 -2.41 -2.03
CA ASP A 22 7.78 -1.24 -2.88
C ASP A 22 7.08 -0.08 -2.17
N GLU A 23 7.87 0.81 -1.58
CA GLU A 23 7.40 1.95 -0.81
C GLU A 23 7.53 3.22 -1.65
N GLN A 24 6.40 3.87 -1.92
CA GLN A 24 6.36 5.11 -2.68
C GLN A 24 5.83 6.23 -1.79
N VAL A 25 6.57 7.32 -1.69
CA VAL A 25 6.15 8.50 -0.94
C VAL A 25 5.58 9.52 -1.91
N VAL A 26 4.33 9.92 -1.67
CA VAL A 26 3.65 10.98 -2.40
C VAL A 26 3.50 12.18 -1.49
N GLU A 27 4.26 13.24 -1.76
CA GLU A 27 4.11 14.52 -1.08
C GLU A 27 2.87 15.26 -1.58
N LEU A 28 2.11 15.85 -0.65
CA LEU A 28 0.97 16.70 -0.91
C LEU A 28 1.40 18.16 -0.72
N ASP A 29 0.83 19.07 -1.51
CA ASP A 29 1.18 20.51 -1.52
C ASP A 29 0.98 21.23 -0.17
N ASN A 30 0.34 20.57 0.81
CA ASN A 30 0.07 21.07 2.15
C ASN A 30 1.07 20.59 3.22
N GLY A 31 2.19 19.98 2.83
CA GLY A 31 3.22 19.50 3.75
C GLY A 31 2.90 18.16 4.43
N PHE A 32 1.89 17.45 3.91
CA PHE A 32 1.57 16.08 4.28
C PHE A 32 2.15 15.12 3.24
N ALA A 33 2.32 13.85 3.61
CA ALA A 33 2.70 12.82 2.67
C ALA A 33 1.87 11.55 2.85
N VAL A 34 1.71 10.81 1.77
CA VAL A 34 1.16 9.45 1.78
C VAL A 34 2.32 8.50 1.51
N LEU A 35 2.54 7.55 2.42
CA LEU A 35 3.44 6.42 2.21
C LEU A 35 2.61 5.26 1.65
N ALA A 36 2.73 5.02 0.35
CA ALA A 36 2.14 3.87 -0.32
C ALA A 36 3.02 2.63 -0.14
N ILE A 37 2.46 1.57 0.42
CA ILE A 37 3.09 0.26 0.54
C ILE A 37 2.46 -0.64 -0.52
N VAL A 38 3.15 -0.81 -1.65
CA VAL A 38 2.65 -1.51 -2.82
C VAL A 38 2.89 -3.01 -2.66
N ALA A 39 1.84 -3.79 -2.91
CA ALA A 39 1.86 -5.24 -2.85
C ALA A 39 1.47 -5.84 -4.21
N HIS A 40 2.20 -6.86 -4.66
CA HIS A 40 1.96 -7.51 -5.95
C HIS A 40 1.32 -8.90 -5.82
N SER A 41 0.98 -9.29 -4.58
CA SER A 41 0.23 -10.51 -4.29
C SER A 41 -0.72 -10.34 -3.11
N PRO A 42 -1.77 -11.18 -2.97
CA PRO A 42 -2.67 -11.10 -1.82
C PRO A 42 -1.98 -11.30 -0.46
N ALA A 43 -0.93 -12.12 -0.42
CA ALA A 43 -0.14 -12.35 0.80
C ALA A 43 0.65 -11.09 1.20
N GLU A 44 1.26 -10.43 0.22
CA GLU A 44 1.94 -9.14 0.41
C GLU A 44 0.95 -8.05 0.79
N PHE A 45 -0.25 -8.03 0.22
CA PHE A 45 -1.26 -7.02 0.54
C PHE A 45 -1.73 -7.15 1.99
N ALA A 46 -1.92 -8.37 2.49
CA ALA A 46 -2.23 -8.60 3.89
C ALA A 46 -1.10 -8.13 4.83
N ARG A 47 0.17 -8.23 4.39
CA ARG A 47 1.33 -7.72 5.13
C ARG A 47 1.38 -6.19 5.10
N ALA A 48 1.29 -5.58 3.92
CA ALA A 48 1.25 -4.14 3.71
C ALA A 48 0.12 -3.47 4.52
N GLN A 49 -1.06 -4.09 4.59
CA GLN A 49 -2.15 -3.58 5.42
C GLN A 49 -1.84 -3.59 6.91
N ARG A 50 -1.19 -4.65 7.43
CA ARG A 50 -0.79 -4.70 8.84
C ARG A 50 0.24 -3.63 9.16
N GLU A 51 1.16 -3.40 8.24
CA GLU A 51 2.22 -2.41 8.37
C GLU A 51 1.66 -0.99 8.33
N ALA A 52 0.81 -0.67 7.35
CA ALA A 52 0.10 0.61 7.29
C ALA A 52 -0.73 0.89 8.55
N LYS A 53 -1.43 -0.13 9.09
CA LYS A 53 -2.18 0.00 10.36
C LYS A 53 -1.27 0.26 11.56
N MET A 54 -0.10 -0.39 11.62
CA MET A 54 0.85 -0.17 12.70
C MET A 54 1.39 1.25 12.67
N MET A 55 1.76 1.74 11.48
CA MET A 55 2.22 3.12 11.30
C MET A 55 1.14 4.14 11.66
N GLU A 56 -0.11 3.90 11.26
CA GLU A 56 -1.23 4.76 11.65
C GLU A 56 -1.46 4.76 13.16
N ALA A 57 -1.37 3.58 13.82
CA ALA A 57 -1.48 3.49 15.27
C ALA A 57 -0.35 4.28 15.97
N GLN A 58 0.89 4.16 15.48
CA GLN A 58 2.02 4.95 16.00
C GLN A 58 1.81 6.45 15.78
N ARG A 59 1.30 6.86 14.62
CA ARG A 59 0.96 8.25 14.30
C ARG A 59 -0.06 8.81 15.29
N LEU A 60 -1.15 8.08 15.53
CA LEU A 60 -2.20 8.50 16.48
C LEU A 60 -1.70 8.59 17.92
N LEU A 61 -0.68 7.81 18.29
CA LEU A 61 -0.02 7.86 19.59
C LEU A 61 1.11 8.90 19.67
N GLY A 62 1.41 9.62 18.59
CA GLY A 62 2.54 10.57 18.54
C GLY A 62 3.92 9.92 18.56
N LEU A 63 4.01 8.62 18.25
CA LEU A 63 5.25 7.84 18.20
C LEU A 63 5.84 7.76 16.78
N GLY A 64 5.12 8.26 15.77
CA GLY A 64 5.56 8.32 14.38
C GLY A 64 5.29 9.70 13.74
N PRO A 65 5.69 9.91 12.48
CA PRO A 65 5.50 11.17 11.78
C PRO A 65 4.02 11.54 11.66
N LEU A 66 3.59 12.63 12.31
CA LEU A 66 2.19 13.07 12.34
C LEU A 66 1.64 13.49 10.98
N THR A 67 2.54 13.89 10.07
CA THR A 67 2.25 14.40 8.73
C THR A 67 2.22 13.32 7.64
N ILE A 68 2.54 12.07 7.98
CA ILE A 68 2.62 10.97 7.01
C ILE A 68 1.52 9.94 7.30
N VAL A 69 0.72 9.62 6.30
CA VAL A 69 -0.27 8.52 6.38
C VAL A 69 0.21 7.35 5.55
N ALA A 70 0.34 6.18 6.17
CA ALA A 70 0.70 4.95 5.47
C ALA A 70 -0.55 4.26 4.90
N ARG A 71 -0.47 3.76 3.67
CA ARG A 71 -1.56 3.06 3.00
C ARG A 71 -1.06 1.89 2.17
N ALA A 72 -1.70 0.74 2.32
CA ALA A 72 -1.43 -0.41 1.46
C ALA A 72 -2.14 -0.24 0.10
N ILE A 73 -1.44 -0.56 -0.99
CA ILE A 73 -1.96 -0.58 -2.35
C ILE A 73 -1.87 -2.01 -2.87
N ASP A 74 -2.99 -2.54 -3.39
CA ASP A 74 -3.05 -3.85 -4.02
C ASP A 74 -2.88 -3.69 -5.54
N GLU A 75 -1.73 -4.12 -6.05
CA GLU A 75 -1.44 -4.25 -7.48
C GLU A 75 -1.35 -5.71 -7.90
N SER A 76 -1.88 -6.63 -7.09
CA SER A 76 -1.95 -8.03 -7.49
C SER A 76 -2.84 -8.16 -8.73
N PRO A 77 -2.48 -9.06 -9.68
CA PRO A 77 -3.34 -9.34 -10.81
C PRO A 77 -4.68 -9.83 -10.27
N GLN A 78 -5.74 -9.06 -10.50
CA GLN A 78 -7.08 -9.58 -10.28
C GLN A 78 -7.30 -10.66 -11.33
N THR A 79 -7.15 -11.93 -10.96
CA THR A 79 -7.82 -13.02 -11.65
C THR A 79 -9.31 -12.73 -11.51
N VAL A 80 -9.84 -11.92 -12.43
CA VAL A 80 -11.26 -11.94 -12.74
C VAL A 80 -11.50 -13.39 -13.12
N ALA A 81 -12.10 -14.15 -12.21
CA ALA A 81 -12.69 -15.41 -12.57
C ALA A 81 -13.70 -15.07 -13.66
N THR A 82 -13.32 -15.28 -14.93
CA THR A 82 -14.30 -15.35 -16.00
C THR A 82 -15.24 -16.44 -15.53
N PRO A 83 -16.52 -16.16 -15.22
CA PRO A 83 -17.44 -17.23 -14.96
C PRO A 83 -17.41 -18.07 -16.24
N ALA A 84 -16.87 -19.28 -16.17
CA ALA A 84 -17.16 -20.28 -17.16
C ALA A 84 -18.69 -20.35 -17.17
N MET A 85 -19.30 -19.78 -18.21
CA MET A 85 -20.70 -20.00 -18.54
C MET A 85 -20.80 -21.48 -18.90
N ASN A 86 -20.80 -22.32 -17.86
CA ASN A 86 -21.22 -23.69 -17.97
C ASN A 86 -22.72 -23.60 -18.19
N GLU A 87 -23.13 -23.82 -19.43
CA GLU A 87 -24.51 -24.04 -19.81
C GLU A 87 -25.18 -24.99 -18.79
N GLY A 88 -26.20 -24.50 -18.08
CA GLY A 88 -27.00 -25.37 -17.21
C GLY A 88 -27.03 -24.96 -15.74
N ALA A 89 -27.45 -23.74 -15.44
CA ALA A 89 -28.10 -23.45 -14.16
C ALA A 89 -29.23 -22.44 -14.41
N VAL A 90 -30.39 -22.97 -14.82
CA VAL A 90 -31.64 -22.22 -14.89
C VAL A 90 -32.08 -21.93 -13.45
N ALA A 91 -31.69 -20.77 -12.92
CA ALA A 91 -32.30 -20.25 -11.71
C ALA A 91 -33.59 -19.50 -12.09
N SER A 92 -34.72 -20.22 -12.01
CA SER A 92 -36.05 -19.63 -12.11
C SER A 92 -36.28 -18.65 -10.95
N VAL A 93 -36.46 -17.37 -11.25
CA VAL A 93 -36.91 -16.35 -10.29
C VAL A 93 -38.43 -16.50 -10.11
N PRO A 94 -38.95 -16.79 -8.91
CA PRO A 94 -40.38 -16.71 -8.68
C PRO A 94 -40.78 -15.24 -8.55
N SER A 95 -41.58 -14.77 -9.51
CA SER A 95 -42.28 -13.50 -9.42
C SER A 95 -43.46 -13.59 -8.45
N ARG A 96 -43.42 -12.86 -7.33
CA ARG A 96 -44.56 -12.13 -6.77
C ARG A 96 -44.12 -11.16 -5.68
#